data_AF-A0A2E9JA00-F1
#
_entry.id   AF-A0A2E9JA00-F1
#
_cell.length_a   1.000
_cell.length_b   1.000
_cell.length_c   1.000
_cell.angle_alpha   90.00
_cell.angle_beta   90.00
_cell.angle_gamma   90.00
#
_symmetry.space_group_name_H-M   'P 1'
#
loop_
_entity.id
_entity.type
_entity.pdbx_description
1 polymer ?
#
loop_
_entity_poly.entity_id
_entity_poly.type
_entity_poly.pdbx_seq_one_letter_code
_entity_poly.pdbx_strand_id
1 'polypeptide(L)'
;MSALTSDFYVYVSLITGGEMGFVLKRIAQMAAVIIAATFLAFAAMNSLGDPLFNVVGFHASVDCEAVLAGDIQDVSGQGGTDVGDCEVVEAAREKYHLNDPLPVRYVRWAGDVVQGDLGVSFKNSMPVSTIIGNRIPKS
;
A
#
# COMPACT_ATOMS: atom_id res chain seq x y z
N MET A 1 -10.00 -9.24 -53.64
CA MET A 1 -9.75 -8.50 -52.38
C MET A 1 -10.63 -8.97 -51.20
N SER A 2 -11.63 -9.83 -51.41
CA SER A 2 -12.53 -10.36 -50.36
C SER A 2 -12.06 -11.65 -49.68
N ALA A 3 -11.21 -12.46 -50.33
CA ALA A 3 -10.74 -13.74 -49.78
C ALA A 3 -9.67 -13.58 -48.69
N LEU A 4 -8.84 -12.52 -48.76
CA LEU A 4 -7.78 -12.27 -47.78
C LEU A 4 -8.34 -11.77 -46.44
N THR A 5 -9.48 -11.08 -46.46
CA THR A 5 -10.17 -10.59 -45.26
C THR A 5 -10.91 -11.70 -44.51
N SER A 6 -11.41 -12.73 -45.21
CA SER A 6 -12.06 -13.88 -44.56
C SER A 6 -11.04 -14.79 -43.89
N ASP A 7 -9.90 -15.05 -44.52
CA ASP A 7 -8.85 -15.90 -43.93
C ASP A 7 -8.21 -15.26 -42.70
N PHE A 8 -8.02 -13.94 -42.68
CA PHE A 8 -7.51 -13.22 -41.50
C PHE A 8 -8.50 -13.25 -40.33
N TYR A 9 -9.80 -13.09 -40.60
CA TYR A 9 -10.84 -13.18 -39.57
C TYR A 9 -10.99 -14.59 -39.00
N VAL A 10 -10.89 -15.62 -39.86
CA VAL A 10 -10.90 -17.03 -39.44
C VAL A 10 -9.67 -17.37 -38.62
N TYR A 11 -8.49 -16.85 -38.96
CA TYR A 11 -7.25 -17.06 -38.20
C TYR A 11 -7.30 -16.38 -36.82
N VAL A 12 -7.79 -15.14 -36.75
CA VAL A 12 -8.03 -14.44 -35.47
C VAL A 12 -9.09 -15.16 -34.64
N SER A 13 -10.17 -15.66 -35.27
CA SER A 13 -11.24 -16.39 -34.60
C SER A 13 -10.86 -17.82 -34.17
N LEU A 14 -9.85 -18.43 -34.80
CA LEU A 14 -9.26 -19.72 -34.39
C LEU A 14 -8.28 -19.55 -33.22
N ILE A 15 -7.56 -18.43 -33.16
CA ILE A 15 -6.64 -18.11 -32.04
C ILE A 15 -7.42 -17.70 -30.77
N THR A 16 -8.60 -17.10 -30.90
CA THR A 16 -9.54 -16.86 -29.79
C THR A 16 -10.57 -17.97 -29.58
N GLY A 17 -10.58 -18.99 -30.45
CA GLY A 17 -11.65 -19.99 -30.59
C GLY A 17 -11.52 -21.24 -29.71
N GLY A 18 -11.17 -21.08 -28.44
CA GLY A 18 -11.32 -22.15 -27.45
C GLY A 18 -12.02 -21.58 -26.23
N GLU A 19 -13.06 -22.24 -25.74
CA GLU A 19 -13.77 -21.93 -24.47
C GLU A 19 -12.79 -21.55 -23.34
N MET A 20 -11.61 -22.17 -23.32
CA MET A 20 -10.49 -21.92 -22.40
C MET A 20 -9.81 -20.55 -22.56
N GLY A 21 -9.65 -20.02 -23.78
CA GLY A 21 -8.94 -18.76 -24.06
C GLY A 21 -9.71 -17.52 -23.61
N PHE A 22 -11.04 -17.55 -23.75
CA PHE A 22 -11.92 -16.50 -23.23
C PHE A 22 -11.93 -16.46 -21.69
N VAL A 23 -12.01 -17.63 -21.05
CA VAL A 23 -11.99 -17.75 -19.59
C VAL A 23 -10.65 -17.28 -19.03
N LEU A 24 -9.52 -17.69 -19.62
CA LEU A 24 -8.19 -17.23 -19.21
C LEU A 24 -8.04 -15.70 -19.35
N LYS A 25 -8.49 -15.12 -20.46
CA LYS A 25 -8.47 -13.67 -20.66
C LYS A 25 -9.33 -12.94 -19.62
N ARG A 26 -10.50 -13.48 -19.29
CA ARG A 26 -11.35 -12.91 -18.24
C ARG A 26 -10.73 -13.01 -16.87
N ILE A 27 -10.15 -14.15 -16.49
CA ILE A 27 -9.48 -14.30 -15.19
C ILE A 27 -8.33 -13.30 -15.08
N ALA A 28 -7.51 -13.16 -16.12
CA ALA A 28 -6.44 -12.18 -16.15
C ALA A 28 -6.96 -10.74 -16.04
N GLN A 29 -8.04 -10.39 -16.76
CA GLN A 29 -8.67 -9.08 -16.67
C GLN A 29 -9.26 -8.81 -15.28
N MET A 30 -9.91 -9.80 -14.66
CA MET A 30 -10.45 -9.67 -13.30
C MET A 30 -9.34 -9.48 -12.27
N ALA A 31 -8.26 -10.26 -12.36
CA ALA A 31 -7.09 -10.08 -11.50
C ALA A 31 -6.48 -8.68 -11.67
N ALA A 32 -6.33 -8.21 -12.92
CA ALA A 32 -5.84 -6.87 -13.20
C ALA A 32 -6.74 -5.78 -12.59
N VAL A 33 -8.07 -5.92 -12.69
CA VAL A 33 -9.02 -4.97 -12.09
C VAL A 33 -8.94 -5.00 -10.57
N ILE A 34 -8.84 -6.18 -9.95
CA ILE A 34 -8.69 -6.30 -8.49
C ILE A 34 -7.38 -5.66 -8.03
N ILE A 35 -6.27 -5.91 -8.71
CA ILE A 35 -4.98 -5.29 -8.40
C ILE A 35 -5.07 -3.77 -8.57
N ALA A 36 -5.66 -3.29 -9.67
CA ALA A 36 -5.82 -1.85 -9.88
C ALA A 36 -6.72 -1.20 -8.81
N ALA A 37 -7.86 -1.81 -8.49
CA ALA A 37 -8.77 -1.31 -7.47
C ALA A 37 -8.14 -1.31 -6.07
N THR A 38 -7.42 -2.37 -5.71
CA THR A 38 -6.70 -2.45 -4.42
C THR A 38 -5.56 -1.44 -4.37
N PHE A 39 -4.81 -1.24 -5.46
CA PHE A 39 -3.78 -0.22 -5.53
C PHE A 39 -4.36 1.19 -5.39
N LEU A 40 -5.48 1.48 -6.06
CA LEU A 40 -6.17 2.76 -5.94
C LEU A 40 -6.65 3.01 -4.51
N ALA A 41 -7.27 2.01 -3.88
CA ALA A 41 -7.68 2.11 -2.48
C ALA A 41 -6.48 2.32 -1.55
N PHE A 42 -5.39 1.57 -1.78
CA PHE A 42 -4.15 1.70 -1.02
C PHE A 42 -3.56 3.11 -1.18
N ALA A 43 -3.42 3.61 -2.40
CA ALA A 43 -2.90 4.94 -2.68
C ALA A 43 -3.79 6.02 -2.03
N ALA A 44 -5.11 5.92 -2.19
CA ALA A 44 -6.05 6.85 -1.57
C ALA A 44 -5.88 6.88 -0.04
N MET A 45 -5.82 5.72 0.61
CA MET A 45 -5.62 5.66 2.07
C MET A 45 -4.25 6.18 2.49
N ASN A 46 -3.17 5.88 1.76
CA ASN A 46 -1.81 6.31 2.11
C ASN A 46 -1.52 7.77 1.77
N SER A 47 -2.30 8.40 0.88
CA SER A 47 -2.17 9.82 0.53
C SER A 47 -3.16 10.72 1.28
N LEU A 48 -4.39 10.25 1.53
CA LEU A 48 -5.41 11.03 2.25
C LEU A 48 -5.36 10.81 3.76
N GLY A 49 -5.03 9.59 4.19
CA GLY A 49 -4.77 9.27 5.59
C GLY A 49 -3.26 9.10 5.77
N ASP A 50 -2.55 10.22 5.96
CA ASP A 50 -1.09 10.19 6.15
C ASP A 50 -0.73 9.14 7.21
N PRO A 51 -0.04 8.05 6.83
CA PRO A 51 0.29 6.97 7.75
C PRO A 51 1.20 7.45 8.88
N LEU A 52 1.97 8.50 8.65
CA LEU A 52 2.84 9.07 9.67
C LEU A 52 2.03 9.68 10.80
N PHE A 53 0.94 10.38 10.50
CA PHE A 53 0.02 10.92 11.51
C PHE A 53 -0.59 9.82 12.39
N ASN A 54 -0.80 8.61 11.84
CA ASN A 54 -1.32 7.47 12.62
C ASN A 54 -0.28 6.87 13.59
N VAL A 55 1.01 7.13 13.37
CA VAL A 55 2.13 6.60 14.16
C VAL A 55 2.63 7.62 15.17
N VAL A 56 2.95 8.83 14.71
CA VAL A 56 3.58 9.88 15.52
C VAL A 56 2.61 11.02 15.87
N GLY A 57 1.34 10.94 15.45
CA GLY A 57 0.33 11.94 15.78
C GLY A 57 0.69 13.33 15.26
N PHE A 58 0.49 14.34 16.10
CA PHE A 58 0.73 15.74 15.76
C PHE A 58 2.21 16.08 15.48
N HIS A 59 3.17 15.21 15.82
CA HIS A 59 4.57 15.42 15.42
C HIS A 59 4.75 15.40 13.89
N ALA A 60 3.85 14.74 13.15
CA ALA A 60 3.90 14.67 11.70
C ALA A 60 3.68 16.05 11.00
N SER A 61 3.12 17.04 11.69
CA SER A 61 2.92 18.39 11.13
C SER A 61 4.13 19.32 11.30
N VAL A 62 5.22 18.86 11.91
CA VAL A 62 6.45 19.65 12.06
C VAL A 62 7.18 19.74 10.72
N ASP A 63 7.60 20.95 10.33
CA ASP A 63 8.41 21.20 9.14
C ASP A 63 9.85 20.72 9.34
N CYS A 64 10.05 19.41 9.25
CA CYS A 64 11.35 18.76 9.40
C CYS A 64 12.43 19.30 8.46
N GLU A 65 12.06 19.76 7.27
CA GLU A 65 13.00 20.32 6.30
C GLU A 65 13.72 21.56 6.85
N ALA A 66 13.00 22.46 7.52
CA ALA A 66 13.60 23.66 8.11
C ALA A 66 14.47 23.34 9.34
N VAL A 67 14.09 22.32 10.11
CA VAL A 67 14.89 21.83 11.25
C VAL A 67 16.19 21.21 10.76
N LEU A 68 16.14 20.35 9.74
CA LEU A 68 17.31 19.70 9.15
C LEU A 68 18.21 20.69 8.39
N ALA A 69 17.65 21.76 7.84
CA ALA A 69 18.39 22.87 7.25
C ALA A 69 19.15 23.72 8.29
N GLY A 70 18.86 23.53 9.58
CA GLY A 70 19.45 24.29 10.68
C GLY A 70 18.81 25.67 10.89
N ASP A 71 17.69 25.95 10.23
CA ASP A 71 16.96 27.22 10.35
C ASP A 71 16.16 27.27 11.67
N ILE A 72 15.77 26.12 12.21
CA ILE A 72 14.98 25.96 13.44
C ILE A 72 15.63 24.90 14.32
N GLN A 73 15.63 25.11 15.64
CA GLN A 73 16.09 24.09 16.60
C GLN A 73 15.06 22.97 16.71
N ASP A 74 15.51 21.71 16.76
CA ASP A 74 14.63 20.56 16.98
C ASP A 74 14.22 20.50 18.46
N VAL A 75 13.20 21.29 18.81
CA VAL A 75 12.68 21.36 20.17
C VAL A 75 11.53 20.37 20.30
N SER A 76 11.56 19.52 21.34
CA SER A 76 10.42 18.67 21.67
C SER A 76 9.23 19.55 22.09
N GLY A 77 8.24 19.73 21.22
CA GLY A 77 7.15 20.67 21.46
C GLY A 77 6.08 20.13 22.40
N GLN A 78 5.91 18.80 22.44
CA GLN A 78 4.73 18.19 23.08
C GLN A 78 4.99 16.85 23.80
N GLY A 79 6.18 16.26 23.64
CA GLY A 79 6.45 14.85 24.01
C GLY A 79 7.13 14.60 25.37
N GLY A 80 7.70 15.61 26.02
CA GLY A 80 8.42 15.43 27.31
C GLY A 80 9.64 14.49 27.23
N THR A 81 10.12 14.19 26.02
CA THR A 81 11.31 13.39 25.72
C THR A 81 12.49 14.29 25.38
N ASP A 82 13.71 13.90 25.72
CA ASP A 82 14.94 14.62 25.31
C ASP A 82 15.23 14.54 23.80
N VAL A 83 14.38 13.83 23.05
CA VAL A 83 14.45 13.65 21.60
C VAL A 83 13.56 14.68 20.91
N GLY A 84 14.08 15.34 19.87
CA GLY A 84 13.35 16.34 19.10
C GLY A 84 12.19 15.76 18.29
N ASP A 85 11.18 16.58 18.01
CA ASP A 85 9.97 16.13 17.33
C ASP A 85 10.28 15.72 15.87
N CYS A 86 11.24 16.37 15.21
CA CYS A 86 11.61 16.00 13.86
C CYS A 86 12.38 14.67 13.80
N GLU A 87 13.29 14.44 14.74
CA GLU A 87 14.00 13.18 14.85
C GLU A 87 13.04 11.98 14.99
N VAL A 88 11.98 12.12 15.80
CA VAL A 88 10.94 11.09 15.96
C VAL A 88 10.20 10.80 14.65
N VAL A 89 9.89 11.86 13.88
CA VAL A 89 9.19 11.75 12.59
C VAL A 89 10.04 11.01 11.56
N GLU A 90 11.31 11.39 11.41
CA GLU A 90 12.21 10.75 10.44
C GLU A 90 12.50 9.29 10.80
N ALA A 91 12.72 9.00 12.08
CA ALA A 91 12.88 7.63 12.55
C ALA A 91 11.64 6.77 12.23
N ALA A 92 10.44 7.32 12.36
CA ALA A 92 9.20 6.63 11.98
C ALA A 92 9.09 6.45 10.46
N ARG A 93 9.45 7.46 9.66
CA ARG A 93 9.45 7.36 8.19
C ARG A 93 10.38 6.27 7.69
N GLU A 94 11.58 6.17 8.24
CA GLU A 94 12.55 5.14 7.88
C GLU A 94 12.07 3.75 8.30
N LYS A 95 11.65 3.61 9.57
CA LYS A 95 11.18 2.34 10.14
C LYS A 95 10.01 1.73 9.37
N TYR A 96 9.07 2.56 8.91
CA TYR A 96 7.87 2.12 8.19
C TYR A 96 7.98 2.25 6.67
N HIS A 97 9.18 2.50 6.14
CA HIS A 97 9.44 2.67 4.70
C HIS A 97 8.51 3.70 4.04
N LEU A 98 8.15 4.77 4.76
CA LEU A 98 7.23 5.78 4.26
C LEU A 98 7.88 6.66 3.19
N ASN A 99 9.22 6.67 3.14
CA ASN A 99 10.03 7.36 2.12
C ASN A 99 10.12 6.59 0.79
N ASP A 100 9.73 5.31 0.77
CA ASP A 100 9.74 4.53 -0.46
C ASP A 100 8.61 4.98 -1.42
N PRO A 101 8.81 4.88 -2.75
CA PRO A 101 7.75 5.14 -3.72
C PRO A 101 6.50 4.30 -3.45
N LEU A 102 5.31 4.88 -3.63
CA LEU A 102 4.02 4.20 -3.38
C LEU A 102 3.90 2.80 -4.02
N PRO A 103 4.34 2.56 -5.27
CA PRO A 103 4.30 1.22 -5.86
C PRO A 103 5.14 0.20 -5.10
N VAL A 104 6.32 0.60 -4.60
CA VAL A 104 7.20 -0.27 -3.81
C VAL A 104 6.52 -0.63 -2.50
N ARG A 105 5.92 0.35 -1.82
CA ARG A 105 5.18 0.15 -0.57
C ARG A 105 3.99 -0.79 -0.76
N TYR A 106 3.24 -0.65 -1.86
CA TYR A 106 2.14 -1.54 -2.18
C TYR A 106 2.61 -2.98 -2.42
N VAL A 107 3.69 -3.18 -3.18
CA VAL A 107 4.20 -4.53 -3.47
C VAL A 107 4.69 -5.22 -2.21
N ARG A 108 5.39 -4.51 -1.30
CA ARG A 108 5.78 -5.05 0.01
C ARG A 108 4.55 -5.49 0.81
N TRP A 109 3.60 -4.57 1.01
CA TRP A 109 2.37 -4.86 1.75
C TRP A 109 1.57 -6.03 1.14
N ALA A 110 1.38 -6.02 -0.19
CA ALA A 110 0.66 -7.10 -0.87
C ALA A 110 1.40 -8.44 -0.75
N GLY A 111 2.74 -8.42 -0.80
CA GLY A 111 3.58 -9.59 -0.59
C GLY A 111 3.43 -10.18 0.82
N ASP A 112 3.42 -9.33 1.85
CA ASP A 112 3.22 -9.74 3.25
C ASP A 112 1.82 -10.33 3.44
N VAL A 113 0.79 -9.65 2.91
CA VAL A 113 -0.62 -10.11 2.99
C VAL A 113 -0.81 -11.46 2.32
N VAL A 114 -0.21 -11.69 1.15
CA VAL A 114 -0.28 -12.98 0.44
C VAL A 114 0.41 -14.10 1.23
N GLN A 115 1.41 -13.78 2.05
CA GLN A 115 2.06 -14.72 2.96
C GLN A 115 1.27 -14.92 4.28
N GLY A 116 0.16 -14.20 4.47
CA GLY A 116 -0.66 -14.24 5.68
C GLY A 116 -0.19 -13.30 6.78
N ASP A 117 0.79 -12.44 6.51
CA ASP A 117 1.22 -11.39 7.43
C ASP A 117 0.42 -10.10 7.17
N LEU A 118 -0.44 -9.75 8.13
CA LEU A 118 -1.25 -8.53 8.08
C LEU A 118 -0.54 -7.33 8.74
N GLY A 119 0.67 -7.53 9.25
CA GLY A 119 1.44 -6.55 9.98
C GLY A 119 1.05 -6.41 11.45
N VAL A 120 1.64 -5.40 12.08
CA VAL A 120 1.43 -5.03 13.48
C VAL A 120 0.59 -3.77 13.57
N SER A 121 -0.29 -3.70 14.56
CA SER A 121 -1.10 -2.51 14.81
C SER A 121 -0.28 -1.44 15.52
N PHE A 122 -0.33 -0.21 15.01
CA PHE A 122 0.39 0.95 15.57
C PHE A 122 -0.07 1.33 16.99
N LYS A 123 -1.33 1.02 17.34
CA LYS A 123 -1.91 1.45 18.62
C LYS A 123 -1.50 0.58 19.82
N ASN A 124 -1.32 -0.71 19.59
CA ASN A 124 -1.09 -1.70 20.65
C ASN A 124 0.13 -2.58 20.38
N SER A 125 0.85 -2.36 19.28
CA SER A 125 2.08 -3.08 18.92
C SER A 125 1.93 -4.60 18.90
N MET A 126 0.75 -5.09 18.51
CA MET A 126 0.46 -6.52 18.40
C MET A 126 0.12 -6.91 16.95
N PRO A 127 0.32 -8.17 16.55
CA PRO A 127 -0.10 -8.66 15.24
C PRO A 127 -1.58 -8.44 14.99
N VAL A 128 -1.91 -7.93 13.80
CA VAL A 128 -3.30 -7.64 13.40
C VAL A 128 -4.14 -8.91 13.39
N SER A 129 -3.56 -10.04 12.98
CA SER A 129 -4.21 -11.35 13.00
C SER A 129 -4.70 -11.75 14.40
N THR A 130 -3.90 -11.50 15.44
CA THR A 130 -4.29 -11.75 16.84
C THR A 130 -5.43 -10.84 17.28
N ILE A 131 -5.40 -9.57 16.89
CA ILE A 131 -6.46 -8.60 17.22
C ILE A 131 -7.79 -9.04 16.62
N ILE A 132 -7.79 -9.42 15.34
CA ILE A 132 -8.99 -9.91 14.65
C ILE A 132 -9.47 -11.21 15.30
N GLY A 133 -8.57 -12.16 15.58
CA GLY A 133 -8.93 -13.43 16.23
C GLY A 133 -9.59 -13.24 17.60
N ASN A 134 -9.15 -12.25 18.39
CA ASN A 134 -9.75 -11.92 19.68
C ASN A 134 -11.14 -11.27 19.58
N ARG A 135 -11.54 -10.78 18.40
CA ARG A 135 -12.84 -10.17 18.14
C ARG A 135 -13.87 -11.15 17.60
N ILE A 136 -13.45 -12.34 17.20
CA ILE A 136 -14.36 -13.40 16.76
C ILE A 136 -14.98 -14.03 18.03
N PRO A 137 -16.32 -14.09 18.14
CA PRO A 137 -16.97 -14.71 19.29
C PRO A 137 -16.56 -16.19 19.38
N LYS A 138 -16.05 -16.59 20.54
CA LYS A 138 -15.77 -18.00 20.83
C LYS A 138 -17.09 -18.65 21.24
N SER A 139 -17.60 -19.54 20.40
CA SER A 139 -18.77 -20.39 20.68
C SER A 139 -18.49 -21.35 21.83
#